data_AF-A0A085MY61-F1
#
_entry.id   AF-A0A085MY61-F1
#
_cell.length_a   1.000
_cell.length_b   1.000
_cell.length_c   1.000
_cell.angle_alpha   90.00
_cell.angle_beta   90.00
_cell.angle_gamma   90.00
#
_symmetry.space_group_name_H-M   'P 1'
#
loop_
_entity.id
_entity.type
_entity.pdbx_description
1 polymer ?
#
loop_
_entity_poly.entity_id
_entity_poly.type
_entity_poly.pdbx_seq_one_letter_code
_entity_poly.pdbx_strand_id
1 'polypeptide(L)' 'MKEYVPSLIGRGKWTKNERNMSVGDIVVLVDSKSPRGSWPLGRITTVYYGKDGVVRSADVALALTTTR' A
#
# COMPACT_ATOMS: atom_id res chain seq x y z
N MET A 1 -18.62 31.34 -24.10
CA MET A 1 -18.49 30.97 -22.68
C MET A 1 -17.84 29.60 -22.63
N LYS A 2 -16.57 29.51 -22.17
CA LYS A 2 -15.83 28.24 -22.13
C LYS A 2 -16.08 27.63 -20.74
N GLU A 3 -17.01 26.68 -20.67
CA GLU A 3 -17.31 26.00 -19.42
C GLU A 3 -16.11 25.13 -19.00
N TYR A 4 -15.55 25.40 -17.82
CA TYR A 4 -14.48 24.60 -17.24
C TYR A 4 -15.08 23.31 -16.70
N VAL A 5 -14.91 22.20 -17.42
CA VAL A 5 -15.42 20.89 -17.00
C VAL A 5 -14.33 20.20 -16.15
N PRO A 6 -14.51 20.08 -14.81
CA PRO A 6 -13.47 19.51 -13.93
C PRO A 6 -13.20 18.02 -14.19
N SER A 7 -14.06 17.35 -14.94
CA SER A 7 -13.93 15.94 -15.31
C SER A 7 -12.80 15.66 -16.30
N LEU A 8 -12.21 16.67 -16.94
CA LEU A 8 -11.03 16.52 -17.80
C LEU A 8 -9.74 16.21 -17.02
N ILE A 9 -9.74 16.38 -15.69
CA ILE A 9 -8.61 15.98 -14.82
C ILE A 9 -8.99 14.70 -14.08
N GLY A 10 -9.27 13.63 -14.84
CA GLY A 10 -9.51 12.31 -14.27
C GLY A 10 -8.25 11.77 -13.59
N ARG A 11 -8.30 11.53 -12.27
CA ARG A 11 -7.19 10.89 -11.54
C ARG A 11 -7.14 9.40 -11.91
N GLY A 12 -6.37 9.04 -12.92
CA GLY A 12 -6.18 7.66 -13.40
C GLY A 12 -5.32 6.79 -12.48
N LYS A 13 -5.56 6.82 -11.16
CA LYS A 13 -4.85 5.98 -10.19
C LYS A 13 -5.73 4.83 -9.75
N TRP A 14 -5.14 3.66 -9.63
CA TRP A 14 -5.77 2.43 -9.12
C TRP A 14 -6.96 1.93 -9.95
N THR A 15 -7.05 2.38 -11.20
CA THR A 15 -8.10 1.96 -12.15
C THR A 15 -7.69 0.75 -12.99
N LYS A 16 -6.40 0.40 -12.98
CA LYS A 16 -5.87 -0.79 -13.65
C LYS A 16 -5.54 -1.85 -12.62
N ASN A 17 -5.79 -3.10 -12.97
CA ASN A 17 -5.40 -4.22 -12.14
C ASN A 17 -3.88 -4.39 -12.25
N GLU A 18 -3.19 -4.24 -11.12
CA GLU A 18 -1.75 -4.45 -11.01
C GLU A 18 -1.48 -5.83 -10.41
N ARG A 19 -0.21 -6.24 -10.34
CA ARG A 19 0.16 -7.50 -9.69
C ARG A 19 -0.34 -7.54 -8.24
N ASN A 20 -0.80 -8.70 -7.80
CA ASN A 20 -1.08 -8.95 -6.38
C ASN A 20 0.21 -8.83 -5.54
N MET A 21 0.03 -8.53 -4.25
CA MET A 21 1.10 -8.62 -3.27
C MET A 21 1.52 -10.08 -3.09
N SER A 22 2.79 -10.32 -2.79
CA SER A 22 3.38 -11.65 -2.70
C SER A 22 4.27 -11.78 -1.47
N VAL A 23 4.43 -13.01 -0.99
CA VAL A 23 5.36 -13.32 0.09
C VAL A 23 6.77 -12.88 -0.30
N GLY A 24 7.41 -12.16 0.60
CA GLY A 24 8.75 -11.62 0.40
C GLY A 24 8.79 -10.18 -0.11
N ASP A 25 7.66 -9.61 -0.55
CA ASP A 25 7.58 -8.19 -0.90
C ASP A 25 7.91 -7.30 0.33
N ILE A 26 8.64 -6.21 0.08
CA ILE A 26 8.95 -5.19 1.09
C ILE A 26 7.89 -4.10 1.04
N VAL A 27 7.33 -3.78 2.20
CA VAL A 27 6.26 -2.80 2.37
C VAL A 27 6.66 -1.74 3.38
N VAL A 28 6.13 -0.53 3.20
CA VAL A 28 6.26 0.55 4.17
C VAL A 28 5.08 0.49 5.12
N LEU A 29 5.34 0.45 6.42
CA LEU A 29 4.31 0.48 7.43
C LEU A 29 3.84 1.92 7.67
N VAL A 30 2.56 2.17 7.43
CA VAL A 30 1.95 3.47 7.68
C VAL A 30 1.32 3.41 9.07
N ASP A 31 2.06 3.89 10.07
CA ASP A 31 1.57 4.09 11.45
C ASP A 31 1.45 5.60 11.72
N SER A 32 0.29 6.03 12.23
CA SER A 32 0.03 7.42 12.60
C SER A 32 0.89 7.89 13.78
N LYS A 33 1.43 6.96 14.57
CA LYS A 33 2.38 7.25 15.66
C LYS A 33 3.83 7.33 15.19
N SER A 34 4.13 6.93 13.95
CA SER A 34 5.48 7.02 13.41
C SER A 34 5.88 8.49 13.27
N PRO A 35 7.09 8.89 13.72
CA PRO A 35 7.60 10.24 13.51
C PRO A 35 7.60 10.62 12.02
N ARG A 36 7.41 11.90 11.71
CA ARG A 36 7.54 12.40 10.34
C ARG A 36 8.94 12.07 9.80
N GLY A 37 9.00 11.49 8.60
CA GLY A 37 10.25 11.05 7.97
C GLY A 37 10.70 9.64 8.37
N SER A 38 10.03 8.99 9.31
CA SER A 38 10.22 7.57 9.61
C SER A 38 9.33 6.72 8.71
N TRP A 39 9.97 5.83 7.95
CA TRP A 39 9.32 4.88 7.04
C TRP A 39 9.68 3.45 7.44
N PRO A 40 9.05 2.89 8.49
CA PRO A 40 9.36 1.54 8.93
C PRO A 40 9.10 0.54 7.80
N LEU A 41 10.08 -0.32 7.54
CA LEU A 41 9.97 -1.34 6.51
C LEU A 41 9.58 -2.68 7.14
N GLY A 42 8.64 -3.35 6.49
CA GLY A 42 8.23 -4.70 6.81
C GLY A 42 8.37 -5.62 5.60
N ARG A 43 8.43 -6.93 5.85
CA ARG A 43 8.41 -7.95 4.80
C ARG A 43 7.18 -8.81 4.95
N ILE A 44 6.47 -9.03 3.84
CA ILE A 44 5.30 -9.90 3.83
C ILE A 44 5.75 -11.35 4.05
N THR A 45 5.17 -12.01 5.05
CA THR A 45 5.40 -13.44 5.34
C THR A 45 4.26 -14.31 4.85
N THR A 46 3.03 -13.78 4.86
CA THR A 46 1.82 -14.50 4.46
C THR A 46 0.85 -13.55 3.77
N VAL A 47 0.09 -14.03 2.77
CA VAL A 47 -0.96 -13.27 2.09
C VAL A 47 -2.29 -14.00 2.16
N TYR A 48 -3.39 -13.25 2.24
CA TYR A 48 -4.74 -13.77 2.32
C TYR A 48 -5.59 -13.19 1.19
N TYR A 49 -6.16 -14.09 0.39
CA TYR A 49 -6.98 -13.75 -0.78
C TYR A 49 -8.45 -13.61 -0.40
N GLY A 50 -9.11 -12.64 -1.04
CA GLY A 50 -10.57 -12.55 -1.07
C GLY A 50 -11.20 -13.59 -2.00
N LYS A 51 -12.54 -13.64 -2.01
CA LYS A 51 -13.31 -14.54 -2.90
C LYS A 51 -13.08 -14.26 -4.39
N ASP A 52 -12.65 -13.05 -4.72
CA ASP A 52 -12.30 -12.57 -6.05
C ASP A 52 -10.84 -12.90 -6.46
N GLY A 53 -10.07 -13.57 -5.60
CA GLY A 53 -8.67 -13.92 -5.88
C GLY A 53 -7.70 -12.74 -5.75
N VAL A 54 -8.13 -11.63 -5.13
CA VAL A 54 -7.28 -10.45 -4.87
C VAL A 54 -6.78 -10.47 -3.43
N VAL A 55 -5.53 -10.09 -3.18
CA VAL A 55 -4.99 -10.02 -1.82
C VAL A 55 -5.66 -8.88 -1.05
N ARG A 56 -6.23 -9.18 0.13
CA ARG A 56 -6.93 -8.20 0.99
C ARG A 56 -6.25 -7.98 2.33
N SER A 57 -5.48 -8.95 2.82
CA SER A 57 -4.68 -8.83 4.04
C SER A 57 -3.40 -9.64 3.92
N ALA A 58 -2.41 -9.30 4.75
CA ALA A 58 -1.11 -9.96 4.79
C ALA A 58 -0.52 -9.86 6.20
N ASP A 59 0.22 -10.90 6.59
CA ASP A 59 1.07 -10.85 7.78
C ASP A 59 2.42 -10.24 7.40
N VAL A 60 2.90 -9.32 8.23
CA VAL A 60 4.13 -8.57 7.97
C VAL A 60 5.08 -8.74 9.14
N ALA A 61 6.26 -9.25 8.86
CA ALA A 61 7.36 -9.25 9.81
C ALA A 61 8.07 -7.89 9.77
N LEU A 62 8.07 -7.20 10.90
CA LEU A 62 8.82 -5.96 11.08
C LEU A 62 10.25 -6.30 11.52
N ALA A 63 11.25 -5.70 10.87
CA ALA A 63 12.57 -5.62 11.50
C ALA A 63 12.45 -4.62 12.64
N LEU A 64 12.59 -5.06 13.90
CA LEU A 64 12.49 -4.18 15.06
C LEU A 64 13.46 -2.99 14.88
N THR A 65 12.91 -1.80 14.65
CA THR A 65 13.68 -0.57 14.66
C THR A 65 14.14 -0.34 16.10
N THR A 66 15.41 -0.60 16.41
CA THR A 66 16.04 -0.11 17.62
C THR A 66 16.01 1.41 17.60
N THR A 67 15.09 2.01 18.37
CA THR A 67 15.18 3.42 18.76
C THR A 67 16.39 3.57 19.67
N ARG A 68 17.37 4.38 19.27
CA ARG A 68 18.48 4.81 20.12
C ARG A 68 18.19 6.17 20.74
#